data_AF-A0A318CTL3-F1
#
_entry.id   AF-A0A318CTL3-F1
#
_cell.length_a   1.000
_cell.length_b   1.000
_cell.length_c   1.000
_cell.angle_alpha   90.00
_cell.angle_beta   90.00
_cell.angle_gamma   90.00
#
_symmetry.space_group_name_H-M   'P 1'
#
loop_
_entity.id
_entity.type
_entity.pdbx_description
1 polymer ?
#
loop_
_entity_poly.entity_id
_entity_poly.type
_entity_poly.pdbx_seq_one_letter_code
_entity_poly.pdbx_strand_id
1 'polypeptide(L)'
;MDSGVNSFVPTYHILDDSSQMFDCDDFALLLHSFVVKERYNQMVGQKLSKEECLPWAFGQIWCKGPTSDNHALNICITKDRGIELIHPQTNVIQPVKRGCSEISFVRI
;
A
#
# COMPACT_ATOMS: atom_id res chain seq x y z
N MET A 1 -4.86 -0.43 43.40
CA MET A 1 -4.48 -1.70 42.74
C MET A 1 -4.33 -1.39 41.28
N ASP A 2 -3.12 -1.63 40.78
CA ASP A 2 -2.58 -1.16 39.52
C ASP A 2 -3.33 -1.71 38.31
N SER A 3 -3.79 -0.82 37.44
CA SER A 3 -3.96 -1.14 36.02
C SER A 3 -2.79 -0.51 35.26
N GLY A 4 -1.61 -1.14 35.35
CA GLY A 4 -0.46 -0.79 34.53
C GLY A 4 -0.73 -1.09 33.07
N VAL A 5 -1.30 -0.12 32.35
CA VAL A 5 -1.26 -0.10 30.88
C VAL A 5 0.02 0.61 30.49
N ASN A 6 1.09 -0.17 30.28
CA ASN A 6 2.30 0.32 29.65
C ASN A 6 1.97 0.63 28.18
N SER A 7 1.65 1.88 27.90
CA SER A 7 1.56 2.41 26.54
C SER A 7 2.90 2.20 25.83
N PHE A 8 2.91 1.32 24.83
CA PHE A 8 4.06 1.03 23.97
C PHE A 8 4.24 2.03 22.83
N VAL A 9 3.58 3.19 22.87
CA VAL A 9 3.73 4.19 21.82
C VAL A 9 4.65 5.28 22.34
N PRO A 10 5.92 5.34 21.89
CA PRO A 10 6.72 6.54 22.08
C PRO A 10 5.95 7.69 21.44
N THR A 11 5.52 8.63 22.27
CA THR A 11 4.98 9.92 21.81
C THR A 11 6.12 10.68 21.15
N TYR A 12 6.36 10.38 19.87
CA TYR A 12 7.12 11.28 19.02
C TYR A 12 6.35 12.59 18.98
N HIS A 13 7.09 13.67 19.22
CA HIS A 13 6.62 15.02 18.98
C HIS A 13 5.96 15.06 17.60
N ILE A 14 4.63 15.15 17.56
CA ILE A 14 3.91 15.52 16.35
C ILE A 14 4.29 16.98 16.14
N LEU A 15 5.41 17.18 15.46
CA LEU A 15 5.72 18.46 14.84
C LEU A 15 4.58 18.69 13.88
N ASP A 16 3.92 19.84 14.03
CA ASP A 16 2.79 20.29 13.23
C ASP A 16 3.29 20.60 11.80
N ASP A 17 3.67 19.55 11.10
CA ASP A 17 4.18 19.59 9.75
C ASP A 17 3.00 19.23 8.84
N SER A 18 2.33 20.27 8.36
CA SER A 18 1.22 20.13 7.41
C SER A 18 1.57 19.30 6.16
N SER A 19 2.86 19.00 5.93
CA SER A 19 3.36 18.10 4.88
C SER A 19 3.09 16.61 5.13
N GLN A 20 2.74 16.20 6.36
CA GLN A 20 2.35 14.82 6.70
C GLN A 20 0.85 14.57 6.45
N MET A 21 0.04 15.63 6.32
CA MET A 21 -1.35 15.47 5.90
C MET A 21 -1.40 15.24 4.40
N PHE A 22 -1.96 14.11 3.97
CA PHE A 22 -2.13 13.76 2.57
C PHE A 22 -0.79 13.46 1.86
N ASP A 23 0.05 12.66 2.51
CA ASP A 23 1.34 12.23 1.96
C ASP A 23 1.25 10.86 1.26
N CYS A 24 2.39 10.28 0.88
CA CYS A 24 2.44 9.04 0.10
C CYS A 24 1.62 7.87 0.68
N ASP A 25 1.48 7.75 2.00
CA ASP A 25 0.74 6.67 2.62
C ASP A 25 -0.78 6.84 2.51
N ASP A 26 -1.29 8.06 2.67
CA ASP A 26 -2.68 8.42 2.42
C ASP A 26 -3.08 8.09 0.98
N PHE A 27 -2.26 8.47 -0.01
CA PHE A 27 -2.54 8.14 -1.41
C PHE A 27 -2.53 6.63 -1.68
N ALA A 28 -1.59 5.89 -1.08
CA ALA A 28 -1.53 4.43 -1.23
C ALA A 28 -2.75 3.74 -0.59
N LEU A 29 -3.21 4.25 0.55
CA LEU A 29 -4.38 3.77 1.27
C LEU A 29 -5.68 4.08 0.53
N LEU A 30 -5.81 5.29 -0.03
CA LEU A 30 -6.96 5.70 -0.83
C LEU A 30 -7.12 4.82 -2.08
N LEU A 31 -6.03 4.59 -2.82
CA LEU A 31 -6.08 3.73 -4.00
C LEU A 31 -6.42 2.28 -3.63
N HIS A 32 -5.86 1.75 -2.56
CA HIS A 32 -6.20 0.41 -2.07
C HIS A 32 -7.67 0.28 -1.69
N SER A 33 -8.20 1.24 -0.95
CA SER A 33 -9.60 1.27 -0.55
C SER A 33 -10.53 1.34 -1.77
N PHE A 34 -10.18 2.15 -2.77
CA PHE A 34 -10.90 2.23 -4.03
C PHE A 34 -10.94 0.88 -4.75
N VAL A 35 -9.79 0.21 -4.92
CA VAL A 35 -9.71 -1.09 -5.59
C VAL A 35 -10.54 -2.16 -4.88
N VAL A 36 -10.49 -2.22 -3.55
CA VAL A 36 -11.30 -3.15 -2.75
C VAL A 36 -12.79 -2.88 -2.93
N LYS A 37 -13.20 -1.61 -2.89
CA LYS A 37 -14.60 -1.21 -3.10
C LYS A 37 -15.10 -1.58 -4.49
N GLU A 38 -14.31 -1.28 -5.53
CA GLU A 38 -14.67 -1.62 -6.91
C GLU A 38 -14.78 -3.13 -7.11
N ARG A 39 -13.86 -3.90 -6.52
CA ARG A 39 -13.93 -5.35 -6.56
C ARG A 39 -15.19 -5.90 -5.89
N TYR A 40 -15.52 -5.39 -4.70
CA TYR A 40 -16.75 -5.75 -4.01
C TYR A 40 -18.00 -5.42 -4.84
N ASN A 41 -18.05 -4.22 -5.43
CA ASN A 41 -19.16 -3.80 -6.29
C ASN A 41 -19.36 -4.74 -7.49
N GLN A 42 -18.27 -5.21 -8.11
CA GLN A 42 -18.35 -6.19 -9.19
C GLN A 42 -18.88 -7.54 -8.71
N MET A 43 -18.42 -8.02 -7.56
CA MET A 43 -18.89 -9.29 -6.99
C MET A 43 -20.40 -9.25 -6.71
N VAL A 44 -20.89 -8.17 -6.10
CA VAL A 44 -22.31 -8.01 -5.77
C VAL A 44 -23.15 -7.72 -7.01
N GLY A 45 -22.69 -6.80 -7.87
CA GLY A 45 -23.47 -6.27 -8.99
C GLY A 45 -23.45 -7.13 -10.25
N GLN A 46 -22.35 -7.81 -10.54
CA GLN A 46 -22.17 -8.58 -11.78
C GLN A 46 -22.35 -10.09 -11.60
N LYS A 47 -22.67 -10.56 -10.37
CA LYS A 47 -22.83 -11.99 -10.03
C LYS A 47 -21.65 -12.82 -10.53
N LEU A 48 -20.44 -12.38 -10.20
CA LEU A 48 -19.21 -13.10 -10.55
C LEU A 48 -19.28 -14.56 -10.09
N SER A 49 -18.61 -15.44 -10.83
CA SER A 49 -18.44 -16.83 -10.43
C SER A 49 -17.72 -16.91 -9.08
N LYS A 50 -17.92 -17.99 -8.31
CA LYS A 50 -17.30 -18.13 -6.98
C LYS A 50 -15.78 -18.08 -7.06
N GLU A 51 -15.21 -18.58 -8.15
CA GLU A 51 -13.79 -18.58 -8.47
C GLU A 51 -13.28 -17.15 -8.72
N GLU A 52 -14.13 -16.29 -9.27
CA GLU A 52 -13.87 -14.87 -9.50
C GLU A 52 -14.32 -13.98 -8.34
N CYS A 53 -14.77 -14.54 -7.21
CA CYS A 53 -15.05 -13.77 -6.00
C CYS A 53 -13.79 -13.52 -5.15
N LEU A 54 -12.63 -13.97 -5.60
CA LEU A 54 -11.37 -13.73 -4.91
C LEU A 54 -10.95 -12.25 -5.03
N PRO A 55 -10.33 -11.68 -3.98
CA PRO A 55 -9.75 -10.35 -4.05
C PRO A 55 -8.66 -10.30 -5.13
N TRP A 56 -8.49 -9.13 -5.75
CA TRP A 56 -7.33 -8.94 -6.62
C TRP A 56 -6.04 -8.98 -5.80
N ALA A 57 -5.00 -9.53 -6.40
CA ALA A 57 -3.65 -9.49 -5.85
C ALA A 57 -3.10 -8.06 -5.94
N PHE A 58 -3.56 -7.21 -5.03
CA PHE A 58 -3.31 -5.78 -4.95
C PHE A 58 -3.09 -5.39 -3.49
N GLY A 59 -2.04 -4.62 -3.21
CA GLY A 59 -1.64 -4.29 -1.85
C GLY A 59 -1.02 -2.92 -1.71
N GLN A 60 -0.67 -2.59 -0.47
CA GLN A 60 0.14 -1.45 -0.10
C GLN A 60 1.49 -1.96 0.39
N ILE A 61 2.57 -1.25 0.08
CA ILE A 61 3.91 -1.57 0.55
C ILE A 61 4.60 -0.33 1.07
N TRP A 62 5.41 -0.52 2.11
CA TRP A 62 6.40 0.44 2.55
C TRP A 62 7.76 0.06 2.00
N CYS A 63 8.37 0.99 1.27
CA CYS A 63 9.61 0.76 0.57
C CYS A 63 10.60 1.89 0.82
N LYS A 64 11.87 1.57 0.61
CA LYS A 64 12.97 2.53 0.60
C LYS A 64 13.86 2.25 -0.59
N GLY A 65 14.03 3.25 -1.44
CA GLY A 65 14.99 3.24 -2.54
C GLY A 65 16.41 3.52 -2.05
N PRO A 66 17.44 3.23 -2.86
CA PRO A 66 18.85 3.39 -2.47
C PRO A 66 19.22 4.84 -2.16
N THR A 67 18.50 5.80 -2.74
CA THR A 67 18.71 7.24 -2.54
C THR A 67 17.44 7.97 -2.14
N SER A 68 16.35 7.26 -1.82
CA SER A 68 15.06 7.87 -1.48
C SER A 68 14.77 7.74 0.01
N ASP A 69 13.94 8.66 0.49
CA ASP A 69 13.27 8.50 1.79
C ASP A 69 12.27 7.34 1.76
N ASN A 70 11.76 7.00 2.95
CA ASN A 70 10.69 6.01 3.09
C ASN A 70 9.49 6.46 2.26
N HIS A 71 8.88 5.50 1.57
CA HIS A 71 7.78 5.80 0.67
C HIS A 71 6.74 4.68 0.69
N ALA A 72 5.47 5.06 0.62
CA ALA A 72 4.37 4.13 0.47
C ALA A 72 3.91 4.08 -0.99
N LEU A 73 3.73 2.85 -1.49
CA LEU A 73 3.30 2.58 -2.87
C LEU A 73 2.26 1.47 -2.88
N ASN A 74 1.59 1.30 -4.02
CA ASN A 74 0.78 0.11 -4.26
C ASN A 74 1.56 -0.93 -5.07
N ILE A 75 1.24 -2.20 -4.84
CA ILE A 75 1.82 -3.34 -5.54
C ILE A 75 0.70 -4.18 -6.13
N CYS A 76 0.89 -4.72 -7.33
CA CYS A 76 -0.01 -5.73 -7.87
C CYS A 76 0.75 -6.89 -8.54
N ILE A 77 0.07 -8.04 -8.62
CA ILE A 77 0.53 -9.19 -9.39
C ILE A 77 -0.28 -9.28 -10.67
N THR A 78 0.41 -9.22 -11.80
CA THR A 78 -0.19 -9.26 -13.14
C THR A 78 -0.54 -10.68 -13.55
N LYS A 79 -1.37 -10.84 -14.59
CA LYS A 79 -1.84 -12.15 -15.08
C LYS A 79 -0.70 -13.08 -15.53
N ASP A 80 0.38 -12.50 -16.05
CA ASP A 80 1.61 -13.19 -16.44
C ASP A 80 2.57 -13.43 -15.25
N ARG A 81 2.08 -13.24 -14.01
CA ARG A 81 2.83 -13.42 -12.76
C ARG A 81 3.99 -12.42 -12.59
N GLY A 82 3.94 -11.32 -13.31
CA GLY A 82 4.77 -10.15 -13.07
C GLY A 82 4.35 -9.41 -11.79
N ILE A 83 5.22 -8.50 -11.36
CA ILE A 83 4.95 -7.60 -10.23
C ILE A 83 5.08 -6.18 -10.77
N GLU A 84 4.08 -5.36 -10.50
CA GLU A 84 4.09 -3.93 -10.82
C GLU A 84 3.95 -3.12 -9.54
N LEU A 85 4.68 -2.02 -9.49
CA LEU A 85 4.54 -0.97 -8.49
C LEU A 85 3.80 0.20 -9.10
N ILE A 86 2.88 0.76 -8.33
CA ILE A 86 2.04 1.87 -8.75
C ILE A 86 2.31 3.02 -7.80
N HIS A 87 2.66 4.17 -8.38
CA HIS A 87 2.85 5.43 -7.68
C HIS A 87 1.53 6.22 -7.73
N PRO A 88 0.70 6.17 -6.67
CA PRO A 88 -0.67 6.69 -6.72
C PRO A 88 -0.75 8.21 -6.90
N GLN A 89 0.28 8.96 -6.50
CA GLN A 89 0.34 10.42 -6.68
C GLN A 89 0.61 10.84 -8.13
N THR A 90 1.32 10.01 -8.91
CA THR A 90 1.78 10.35 -10.26
C THR A 90 1.17 9.47 -11.35
N ASN A 91 0.43 8.43 -10.96
CA ASN A 91 -0.10 7.38 -11.85
C ASN A 91 0.99 6.63 -12.63
N VAL A 92 2.25 6.68 -12.19
CA VAL A 92 3.34 5.91 -12.79
C VAL A 92 3.21 4.45 -12.39
N ILE A 93 3.28 3.55 -13.37
CA ILE A 93 3.31 2.10 -13.16
C ILE A 93 4.68 1.60 -13.59
N GLN A 94 5.37 0.93 -12.67
CA GLN A 94 6.73 0.45 -12.87
C GLN A 94 6.78 -1.08 -12.70
N PRO A 95 7.22 -1.83 -13.71
CA PRO A 95 7.44 -3.26 -13.56
C PRO A 95 8.68 -3.53 -12.70
N VAL A 96 8.58 -4.48 -11.76
CA VAL A 96 9.70 -4.94 -10.94
C VAL A 96 10.49 -5.99 -11.72
N LYS A 97 11.73 -5.67 -12.07
CA LYS A 97 12.65 -6.64 -12.69
C LYS A 97 13.24 -7.57 -11.62
N ARG A 98 13.33 -8.86 -11.91
CA ARG A 98 14.03 -9.83 -11.03
C ARG A 98 15.50 -9.40 -10.88
N GLY A 99 15.98 -9.35 -9.64
CA GLY A 99 17.35 -8.92 -9.31
C GLY A 99 17.54 -7.41 -9.17
N CYS A 100 16.47 -6.62 -9.15
CA CYS A 100 16.56 -5.19 -8.90
C CYS A 100 16.94 -4.95 -7.42
N SER A 101 18.17 -4.50 -7.19
CA SER A 101 18.66 -4.08 -5.86
C SER A 101 18.11 -2.72 -5.42
N GLU A 102 17.24 -2.11 -6.22
CA GLU A 102 16.78 -0.73 -6.04
C GLU A 102 15.62 -0.58 -5.05
N ILE A 103 15.05 -1.68 -4.54
CA ILE A 103 13.90 -1.61 -3.63
C ILE A 103 14.12 -2.55 -2.46
N SER A 104 14.23 -1.95 -1.28
CA SER A 104 14.21 -2.66 0.00
C SER A 104 12.86 -2.47 0.66
N PHE A 105 12.28 -3.57 1.16
CA PHE A 105 11.05 -3.51 1.95
C PHE A 105 11.39 -3.14 3.38
N VAL A 106 10.71 -2.14 3.91
CA VAL A 106 10.90 -1.71 5.30
C VAL A 106 10.14 -2.69 6.20
N ARG A 107 10.84 -3.31 7.17
CA ARG A 107 10.18 -3.98 8.29
C ARG A 107 9.77 -2.92 9.30
N ILE A 108 8.47 -2.81 9.55
CA ILE A 108 7.89 -2.02 10.63
C ILE A 108 7.69 -2.95 11.83
#